data_AF-A0A661L007-F1
#
_entry.id   AF-A0A661L007-F1
#
_cell.length_a   1.000
_cell.length_b   1.000
_cell.length_c   1.000
_cell.angle_alpha   90.00
_cell.angle_beta   90.00
_cell.angle_gamma   90.00
#
_symmetry.space_group_name_H-M   'P 1'
#
loop_
_entity.id
_entity.type
_entity.pdbx_description
1 polymer ?
#
loop_
_entity_poly.entity_id
_entity_poly.type
_entity_poly.pdbx_seq_one_letter_code
_entity_poly.pdbx_strand_id
1 'polypeptide(L)'
;MTQTCHKIIRGDSRNMGELDDKSVHLVITSPPYWQLKDYGTDDQIGFNDSYEDYINNLNLVWKECYRVLDNGCRLCVNIGDQFARSVYYGRYKVIPIRTEIIKFCESIGFDYMGAIIWQKKTTTNTTGGASIMGSFPYPRNGILSIDYEFILLFKKLGSPKRQDKKIKELSKMTKEEWKEYFSGHWNFGGAKQDGHIAMFPEELPKRLIKMFSFVGDTIMDPFLGSGTTTLAATKLGRNSVGYEINKDFIPMIKKKLNLKQPSIFNTKFEFVEQENINVDFNDEIQKLSYIFKDYHALDKKIDPKKMQFGSKIDRNSNQREEYYTIKEIISPELIKLNNGLIIRLIGIKQKPSANGDAVEFLKLKTKNQKVFLKFDKIKHDSENNLYCYLYLKNKTFINAHLIKRGLVKVDEHAEYRHKNKFLKLETSCQKNG
;
A
#
# COMPACT_ATOMS: atom_id res chain seq x y z
N MET A 1 16.27 -37.36 -4.97
CA MET A 1 15.27 -36.27 -5.00
C MET A 1 14.91 -36.00 -6.44
N THR A 2 13.63 -35.85 -6.75
CA THR A 2 13.17 -35.44 -8.09
C THR A 2 13.65 -34.03 -8.39
N GLN A 3 14.11 -33.80 -9.61
CA GLN A 3 14.55 -32.48 -10.04
C GLN A 3 13.36 -31.51 -10.01
N THR A 4 13.52 -30.31 -9.45
CA THR A 4 12.48 -29.25 -9.51
C THR A 4 12.81 -28.22 -10.58
N CYS A 5 11.78 -27.69 -11.23
CA CYS A 5 11.86 -26.64 -12.22
C CYS A 5 11.17 -25.37 -11.71
N HIS A 6 11.85 -24.24 -11.84
CA HIS A 6 11.36 -22.94 -11.39
C HIS A 6 11.45 -21.93 -12.54
N LYS A 7 10.30 -21.49 -13.04
CA LYS A 7 10.21 -20.51 -14.13
C LYS A 7 9.94 -19.12 -13.56
N ILE A 8 10.80 -18.15 -13.84
CA ILE A 8 10.65 -16.75 -13.47
C ILE A 8 10.40 -15.98 -14.77
N ILE A 9 9.21 -15.43 -14.92
CA ILE A 9 8.79 -14.70 -16.12
C ILE A 9 8.84 -13.21 -15.81
N ARG A 10 9.65 -12.46 -16.57
CA ARG A 10 9.59 -11.00 -16.54
C ARG A 10 8.48 -10.56 -17.49
N GLY A 11 7.35 -10.14 -16.92
CA GLY A 11 6.13 -9.89 -17.68
C GLY A 11 4.97 -9.43 -16.80
N ASP A 12 3.88 -9.09 -17.46
CA ASP A 12 2.62 -8.63 -16.89
C ASP A 12 1.67 -9.81 -16.63
N SER A 13 1.33 -10.04 -15.36
CA SER A 13 0.46 -11.15 -14.96
C SER A 13 -1.02 -10.96 -15.34
N ARG A 14 -1.42 -9.82 -15.91
CA ARG A 14 -2.74 -9.67 -16.54
C ARG A 14 -2.89 -10.55 -17.79
N ASN A 15 -1.78 -11.03 -18.36
CA ASN A 15 -1.76 -11.99 -19.45
C ASN A 15 -0.67 -13.06 -19.17
N MET A 16 -1.09 -14.31 -18.95
CA MET A 16 -0.19 -15.41 -18.61
C MET A 16 -0.08 -16.42 -19.76
N GLY A 17 0.09 -15.94 -21.00
CA GLY A 17 0.14 -16.77 -22.21
C GLY A 17 1.25 -17.83 -22.22
N GLU A 18 2.30 -17.67 -21.40
CA GLU A 18 3.39 -18.63 -21.23
C GLU A 18 3.00 -19.88 -20.41
N LEU A 19 1.76 -19.91 -19.89
CA LEU A 19 1.20 -20.99 -19.10
C LEU A 19 -0.03 -21.61 -19.76
N ASP A 20 0.00 -22.94 -19.87
CA ASP A 20 -1.15 -23.73 -20.29
C ASP A 20 -2.28 -23.66 -19.25
N ASP A 21 -3.51 -23.86 -19.72
CA ASP A 21 -4.67 -24.06 -18.86
C ASP A 21 -4.46 -25.23 -17.90
N LYS A 22 -4.90 -25.08 -16.64
CA LYS A 22 -4.84 -26.15 -15.62
C LYS A 22 -3.44 -26.74 -15.40
N SER A 23 -2.39 -25.93 -15.53
CA SER A 23 -0.98 -26.31 -15.37
C SER A 23 -0.41 -26.06 -13.96
N VAL A 24 -1.09 -25.26 -13.12
CA VAL A 24 -0.63 -24.94 -11.75
C VAL A 24 -1.54 -25.56 -10.70
N HIS A 25 -0.99 -25.86 -9.53
CA HIS A 25 -1.68 -26.66 -8.50
C HIS A 25 -1.99 -25.85 -7.24
N LEU A 26 -1.34 -24.70 -7.06
CA LEU A 26 -1.59 -23.78 -5.97
C LEU A 26 -1.09 -22.39 -6.37
N VAL A 27 -1.92 -21.36 -6.24
CA VAL A 27 -1.49 -19.96 -6.38
C VAL A 27 -1.36 -19.36 -4.99
N ILE A 28 -0.22 -18.73 -4.68
CA ILE A 28 0.01 -17.99 -3.44
C ILE A 28 0.58 -16.64 -3.82
N THR A 29 -0.09 -15.57 -3.40
CA THR A 29 0.37 -14.23 -3.73
C THR A 29 -0.07 -13.15 -2.75
N SER A 30 0.45 -11.96 -2.94
CA SER A 30 0.01 -10.72 -2.31
C SER A 30 -0.01 -9.66 -3.40
N PRO A 31 -1.18 -9.10 -3.77
CA PRO A 31 -1.24 -8.09 -4.81
C PRO A 31 -0.45 -6.82 -4.41
N PRO A 32 0.01 -6.03 -5.39
CA PRO A 32 0.67 -4.76 -5.12
C PRO A 32 -0.27 -3.83 -4.34
N TYR A 33 0.25 -3.15 -3.32
CA TYR A 33 -0.60 -2.31 -2.47
C TYR A 33 -1.04 -1.04 -3.21
N TRP A 34 -2.35 -0.80 -3.28
CA TRP A 34 -2.93 0.41 -3.88
C TRP A 34 -2.37 1.69 -3.26
N GLN A 35 -1.79 2.57 -4.08
CA GLN A 35 -1.21 3.88 -3.73
C GLN A 35 -0.17 3.92 -2.60
N LEU A 36 0.33 2.76 -2.14
CA LEU A 36 1.24 2.68 -1.01
C LEU A 36 2.70 2.53 -1.44
N LYS A 37 2.96 1.94 -2.61
CA LYS A 37 4.29 1.63 -3.11
C LYS A 37 4.40 1.94 -4.59
N ASP A 38 5.43 2.69 -4.95
CA ASP A 38 5.90 2.81 -6.32
C ASP A 38 6.93 1.68 -6.54
N TYR A 39 6.56 0.69 -7.35
CA TYR A 39 7.43 -0.40 -7.77
C TYR A 39 8.28 -0.01 -8.98
N GLY A 40 8.27 1.24 -9.44
CA GLY A 40 9.26 1.77 -10.38
C GLY A 40 8.98 1.49 -11.87
N THR A 41 7.77 1.07 -12.22
CA THR A 41 7.32 0.90 -13.61
C THR A 41 5.98 1.57 -13.83
N ASP A 42 5.79 2.26 -14.97
CA ASP A 42 4.52 2.92 -15.29
C ASP A 42 3.39 1.89 -15.53
N ASP A 43 3.73 0.68 -15.96
CA ASP A 43 2.78 -0.41 -16.20
C ASP A 43 2.34 -1.18 -14.93
N GLN A 44 2.74 -0.72 -13.74
CA GLN A 44 2.39 -1.40 -12.48
C GLN A 44 0.90 -1.23 -12.13
N ILE A 45 0.31 -2.27 -11.53
CA ILE A 45 -1.05 -2.18 -10.96
C ILE A 45 -1.00 -1.48 -9.60
N GLY A 46 -1.85 -0.47 -9.41
CA GLY A 46 -2.24 0.09 -8.12
C GLY A 46 -1.57 1.38 -7.71
N PHE A 47 -0.45 1.76 -8.33
CA PHE A 47 0.15 3.07 -8.06
C PHE A 47 -0.37 4.09 -9.08
N ASN A 48 -0.85 5.25 -8.61
CA ASN A 48 -1.57 6.27 -9.41
C ASN A 48 -2.92 5.87 -10.01
N ASP A 49 -3.31 4.61 -9.97
CA ASP A 49 -4.64 4.16 -10.34
C ASP A 49 -5.75 4.75 -9.46
N SER A 50 -6.92 4.95 -10.06
CA SER A 50 -8.16 5.06 -9.28
C SER A 50 -8.41 3.74 -8.53
N TYR A 51 -9.31 3.76 -7.54
CA TYR A 51 -9.64 2.52 -6.83
C TYR A 51 -10.33 1.53 -7.78
N GLU A 52 -11.13 2.04 -8.71
CA GLU A 52 -11.79 1.26 -9.74
C GLU A 52 -10.79 0.57 -10.67
N ASP A 53 -9.86 1.34 -11.23
CA ASP A 53 -8.86 0.82 -12.16
C ASP A 53 -7.98 -0.23 -11.48
N TYR A 54 -7.56 0.01 -10.24
CA TYR A 54 -6.78 -0.94 -9.47
C TYR A 54 -7.49 -2.29 -9.31
N ILE A 55 -8.74 -2.28 -8.84
CA ILE A 55 -9.50 -3.51 -8.63
C ILE A 55 -9.76 -4.22 -9.97
N ASN A 56 -10.14 -3.49 -11.02
CA ASN A 56 -10.45 -4.09 -12.31
C ASN A 56 -9.20 -4.66 -13.00
N ASN A 57 -8.04 -4.05 -12.84
CA ASN A 57 -6.77 -4.63 -13.30
C ASN A 57 -6.39 -5.90 -12.51
N LEU A 58 -6.60 -5.94 -11.19
CA LEU A 58 -6.41 -7.16 -10.41
C LEU A 58 -7.35 -8.29 -10.88
N ASN A 59 -8.57 -7.95 -11.26
CA ASN A 59 -9.55 -8.92 -11.76
C ASN A 59 -9.08 -9.65 -13.03
N LEU A 60 -8.32 -8.99 -13.92
CA LEU A 60 -7.68 -9.65 -15.05
C LEU A 60 -6.68 -10.73 -14.58
N VAL A 61 -5.89 -10.43 -13.55
CA VAL A 61 -4.94 -11.39 -12.96
C VAL A 61 -5.67 -12.55 -12.29
N TRP A 62 -6.79 -12.30 -11.60
CA TRP A 62 -7.60 -13.36 -10.99
C TRP A 62 -8.26 -14.26 -12.03
N LYS A 63 -8.69 -13.70 -13.17
CA LYS A 63 -9.19 -14.46 -14.32
C LYS A 63 -8.12 -15.39 -14.88
N GLU A 64 -6.90 -14.91 -15.07
CA GLU A 64 -5.78 -15.75 -15.51
C GLU A 64 -5.40 -16.81 -14.46
N CYS A 65 -5.37 -16.44 -13.17
CA CYS A 65 -5.19 -17.39 -12.07
C CYS A 65 -6.23 -18.52 -12.13
N TYR A 66 -7.49 -18.21 -12.40
CA TYR A 66 -8.54 -19.22 -12.57
C TYR A 66 -8.25 -20.14 -13.75
N ARG A 67 -7.87 -19.60 -14.92
CA ARG A 67 -7.57 -20.37 -16.13
C ARG A 67 -6.44 -21.37 -15.90
N VAL A 68 -5.31 -20.92 -15.37
CA VAL A 68 -4.10 -21.74 -15.22
C VAL A 68 -4.18 -22.74 -14.06
N LEU A 69 -5.02 -22.50 -13.04
CA LEU A 69 -5.16 -23.39 -11.88
C LEU A 69 -5.89 -24.69 -12.25
N ASP A 70 -5.38 -25.83 -11.83
CA ASP A 70 -6.03 -27.13 -12.03
C ASP A 70 -7.32 -27.26 -11.20
N ASN A 71 -8.21 -28.15 -11.62
CA ASN A 71 -9.49 -28.36 -10.95
C ASN A 71 -9.27 -28.91 -9.53
N GLY A 72 -10.06 -28.43 -8.57
CA GLY A 72 -9.97 -28.85 -7.17
C GLY A 72 -8.84 -28.21 -6.37
N CYS A 73 -7.93 -27.49 -7.02
CA CYS A 73 -6.81 -26.74 -6.44
C CYS A 73 -7.23 -25.37 -5.90
N ARG A 74 -6.29 -24.63 -5.30
CA ARG A 74 -6.58 -23.40 -4.54
C ARG A 74 -5.81 -22.18 -5.01
N LEU A 75 -6.45 -21.02 -4.84
CA LEU A 75 -5.85 -19.69 -4.88
C LEU A 75 -5.84 -19.11 -3.47
N CYS A 76 -4.68 -18.66 -3.01
CA CYS A 76 -4.47 -18.06 -1.70
C CYS A 76 -3.94 -16.63 -1.86
N VAL A 77 -4.69 -15.64 -1.39
CA VAL A 77 -4.37 -14.22 -1.56
C VAL A 77 -4.17 -13.55 -0.21
N ASN A 78 -2.94 -13.14 0.09
CA ASN A 78 -2.64 -12.31 1.26
C ASN A 78 -2.95 -10.84 0.94
N ILE A 79 -3.91 -10.24 1.65
CA ILE A 79 -4.33 -8.86 1.45
C ILE A 79 -4.70 -8.20 2.77
N GLY A 80 -4.21 -6.97 2.98
CA GLY A 80 -4.67 -6.09 4.05
C GLY A 80 -5.67 -5.06 3.52
N ASP A 81 -6.76 -4.84 4.25
CA ASP A 81 -7.62 -3.69 3.97
C ASP A 81 -6.86 -2.39 4.25
N GLN A 82 -7.00 -1.42 3.35
CA GLN A 82 -6.15 -0.22 3.39
C GLN A 82 -6.80 0.92 4.19
N PHE A 83 -6.02 1.54 5.06
CA PHE A 83 -6.46 2.73 5.78
C PHE A 83 -6.23 4.01 4.97
N ALA A 84 -7.29 4.52 4.35
CA ALA A 84 -7.32 5.79 3.66
C ALA A 84 -7.31 6.95 4.68
N ARG A 85 -6.24 7.76 4.67
CA ARG A 85 -6.09 8.89 5.60
C ARG A 85 -6.87 10.12 5.13
N SER A 86 -7.45 10.84 6.08
CA SER A 86 -8.18 12.10 5.80
C SER A 86 -7.34 13.21 5.17
N VAL A 87 -6.02 13.14 5.22
CA VAL A 87 -5.15 14.11 4.54
C VAL A 87 -5.19 13.91 3.02
N TYR A 88 -5.32 12.67 2.54
CA TYR A 88 -5.39 12.39 1.10
C TYR A 88 -6.83 12.43 0.58
N TYR A 89 -7.79 12.03 1.43
CA TYR A 89 -9.16 11.71 1.00
C TYR A 89 -10.25 12.51 1.75
N GLY A 90 -9.88 13.56 2.49
CA GLY A 90 -10.80 14.40 3.28
C GLY A 90 -11.39 13.74 4.54
N ARG A 91 -11.51 12.40 4.58
CA ARG A 91 -11.99 11.61 5.74
C ARG A 91 -11.17 10.34 5.95
N TYR A 92 -11.27 9.75 7.14
CA TYR A 92 -10.71 8.42 7.40
C TYR A 92 -11.69 7.35 6.89
N LYS A 93 -11.18 6.36 6.15
CA LYS A 93 -11.97 5.23 5.62
C LYS A 93 -11.08 3.99 5.57
N VAL A 94 -11.64 2.83 5.91
CA VAL A 94 -11.02 1.54 5.58
C VAL A 94 -11.53 1.15 4.19
N ILE A 95 -10.61 0.84 3.28
CA ILE A 95 -10.92 0.40 1.93
C ILE A 95 -10.92 -1.12 1.93
N PRO A 96 -12.09 -1.76 1.74
CA PRO A 96 -12.26 -3.20 1.90
C PRO A 96 -11.83 -3.95 0.64
N ILE A 97 -10.55 -3.87 0.27
CA ILE A 97 -9.99 -4.48 -0.95
C ILE A 97 -10.33 -5.97 -1.00
N ARG A 98 -10.24 -6.66 0.14
CA ARG A 98 -10.54 -8.09 0.22
C ARG A 98 -11.94 -8.45 -0.27
N THR A 99 -12.93 -7.58 -0.04
CA THR A 99 -14.33 -7.85 -0.38
C THR A 99 -14.53 -7.85 -1.88
N GLU A 100 -13.86 -6.95 -2.59
CA GLU A 100 -13.96 -6.87 -4.04
C GLU A 100 -13.23 -8.03 -4.72
N ILE A 101 -12.11 -8.50 -4.16
CA ILE A 101 -11.45 -9.74 -4.60
C ILE A 101 -12.39 -10.94 -4.41
N ILE A 102 -13.05 -11.07 -3.25
CA ILE A 102 -13.99 -12.18 -2.98
C ILE A 102 -15.13 -12.18 -4.01
N LYS A 103 -15.80 -11.04 -4.22
CA LYS A 103 -16.90 -10.93 -5.17
C LYS A 103 -16.49 -11.31 -6.59
N PHE A 104 -15.35 -10.81 -7.06
CA PHE A 104 -14.88 -11.11 -8.41
C PHE A 104 -14.53 -12.59 -8.56
N CYS A 105 -13.76 -13.17 -7.63
CA CYS A 105 -13.38 -14.58 -7.67
C CYS A 105 -14.62 -15.50 -7.69
N GLU A 106 -15.62 -15.23 -6.85
CA GLU A 106 -16.92 -15.92 -6.87
C GLU A 106 -17.60 -15.81 -8.24
N SER A 107 -17.60 -14.62 -8.84
CA SER A 107 -18.25 -14.37 -10.14
C SER A 107 -17.63 -15.13 -11.32
N ILE A 108 -16.37 -15.58 -11.21
CA ILE A 108 -15.67 -16.36 -12.23
C ILE A 108 -15.63 -17.87 -11.92
N GLY A 109 -16.28 -18.30 -10.83
CA GLY A 109 -16.47 -19.71 -10.50
C GLY A 109 -15.49 -20.30 -9.47
N PHE A 110 -14.80 -19.47 -8.68
CA PHE A 110 -14.16 -19.94 -7.46
C PHE A 110 -15.18 -20.07 -6.32
N ASP A 111 -15.04 -21.10 -5.49
CA ASP A 111 -15.69 -21.15 -4.18
C ASP A 111 -14.82 -20.44 -3.14
N TYR A 112 -15.35 -19.44 -2.44
CA TYR A 112 -14.70 -18.86 -1.28
C TYR A 112 -14.77 -19.82 -0.09
N MET A 113 -13.61 -20.26 0.38
CA MET A 113 -13.46 -21.23 1.46
C MET A 113 -13.24 -20.57 2.83
N GLY A 114 -13.39 -19.24 2.92
CA GLY A 114 -13.05 -18.46 4.11
C GLY A 114 -11.66 -17.81 4.03
N ALA A 115 -11.22 -17.24 5.15
CA ALA A 115 -9.94 -16.56 5.26
C ALA A 115 -9.23 -16.92 6.56
N ILE A 116 -7.90 -16.91 6.52
CA ILE A 116 -7.06 -16.96 7.70
C ILE A 116 -6.72 -15.52 8.09
N ILE A 117 -6.90 -15.16 9.36
CA ILE A 117 -6.48 -13.87 9.90
C ILE A 117 -5.02 -14.00 10.33
N TRP A 118 -4.13 -13.33 9.61
CA TRP A 118 -2.72 -13.26 9.96
C TRP A 118 -2.44 -12.02 10.79
N GLN A 119 -2.25 -12.23 12.09
CA GLN A 119 -1.85 -11.18 13.03
C GLN A 119 -0.37 -10.82 12.82
N LYS A 120 -0.11 -9.61 12.35
CA LYS A 120 1.24 -9.07 12.28
C LYS A 120 1.59 -8.48 13.64
N LYS A 121 2.67 -8.96 14.25
CA LYS A 121 3.32 -8.24 15.37
C LYS A 121 3.96 -6.95 14.84
N THR A 122 3.16 -5.94 14.53
CA THR A 122 3.62 -4.61 14.12
C THR A 122 3.35 -3.62 15.23
N THR A 123 4.39 -2.85 15.59
CA THR A 123 4.19 -1.58 16.27
C THR A 123 3.53 -0.62 15.28
N THR A 124 2.24 -0.32 15.48
CA THR A 124 1.56 0.77 14.78
C THR A 124 2.13 2.10 15.27
N ASN A 125 3.36 2.41 14.86
CA ASN A 125 3.98 3.70 15.09
C ASN A 125 3.28 4.73 14.19
N THR A 126 2.38 5.51 14.77
CA THR A 126 1.78 6.64 14.08
C THR A 126 2.81 7.74 13.93
N THR A 127 3.21 8.02 12.69
CA THR A 127 4.07 9.16 12.37
C THR A 127 3.23 10.43 12.46
N GLY A 128 3.70 11.43 13.22
CA GLY A 128 3.01 12.71 13.42
C GLY A 128 2.35 12.93 14.79
N GLY A 129 2.55 12.02 15.76
CA GLY A 129 2.11 12.22 17.16
C GLY A 129 0.59 12.25 17.37
N ALA A 130 -0.20 11.88 16.37
CA ALA A 130 -1.63 11.65 16.51
C ALA A 130 -1.88 10.15 16.71
N SER A 131 -2.57 9.80 17.80
CA SER A 131 -3.09 8.45 18.01
C SER A 131 -4.17 8.15 16.96
N ILE A 132 -4.02 7.05 16.20
CA ILE A 132 -5.11 6.50 15.37
C ILE A 132 -6.36 6.26 16.24
N MET A 133 -6.14 5.92 17.52
CA MET A 133 -7.14 5.71 18.56
C MET A 133 -7.91 6.98 19.01
N GLY A 134 -7.85 8.08 18.25
CA GLY A 134 -8.57 9.31 18.59
C GLY A 134 -7.96 10.05 19.79
N SER A 135 -8.75 10.91 20.44
CA SER A 135 -8.29 11.72 21.58
C SER A 135 -8.41 10.94 22.88
N PHE A 136 -7.35 10.24 23.31
CA PHE A 136 -7.32 9.61 24.63
C PHE A 136 -7.58 10.65 25.75
N PRO A 137 -8.41 10.35 26.77
CA PRO A 137 -9.17 9.12 27.02
C PRO A 137 -10.59 9.09 26.43
N TYR A 138 -10.96 10.07 25.60
CA TYR A 138 -12.33 10.24 25.08
C TYR A 138 -12.63 9.27 23.91
N PRO A 139 -13.57 8.32 24.09
CA PRO A 139 -13.65 7.13 23.22
C PRO A 139 -14.37 7.35 21.88
N ARG A 140 -15.17 8.41 21.73
CA ARG A 140 -16.15 8.54 20.63
C ARG A 140 -15.56 8.47 19.21
N ASN A 141 -14.33 8.96 19.03
CA ASN A 141 -13.70 9.08 17.71
C ASN A 141 -12.46 8.17 17.55
N GLY A 142 -12.32 7.15 18.42
CA GLY A 142 -11.22 6.22 18.31
C GLY A 142 -11.35 5.32 17.09
N ILE A 143 -10.28 5.16 16.32
CA ILE A 143 -10.21 4.21 15.20
C ILE A 143 -9.35 3.03 15.64
N LEU A 144 -9.80 1.82 15.33
CA LEU A 144 -9.05 0.60 15.65
C LEU A 144 -7.73 0.55 14.88
N SER A 145 -6.67 0.13 15.56
CA SER A 145 -5.42 -0.25 14.90
C SER A 145 -5.67 -1.51 14.08
N ILE A 146 -5.36 -1.46 12.79
CA ILE A 146 -5.38 -2.63 11.90
C ILE A 146 -3.97 -3.23 11.95
N ASP A 147 -3.84 -4.34 12.66
CA ASP A 147 -2.58 -5.07 12.88
C ASP A 147 -2.64 -6.51 12.36
N TYR A 148 -3.57 -6.77 11.43
CA TYR A 148 -3.76 -8.05 10.78
C TYR A 148 -3.95 -7.88 9.26
N GLU A 149 -3.68 -8.97 8.55
CA GLU A 149 -4.01 -9.14 7.13
C GLU A 149 -4.86 -10.41 6.96
N PHE A 150 -5.55 -10.52 5.83
CA PHE A 150 -6.33 -11.68 5.47
C PHE A 150 -5.57 -12.52 4.46
N ILE A 151 -5.56 -13.84 4.66
CA ILE A 151 -5.19 -14.80 3.63
C ILE A 151 -6.49 -15.41 3.13
N LEU A 152 -7.01 -14.89 2.03
CA LEU A 152 -8.23 -15.38 1.39
C LEU A 152 -7.96 -16.73 0.76
N LEU A 153 -8.89 -17.68 0.94
CA LEU A 153 -8.79 -19.02 0.38
C LEU A 153 -9.92 -19.24 -0.63
N PHE A 154 -9.55 -19.54 -1.87
CA PHE A 154 -10.47 -19.86 -2.95
C PHE A 154 -10.19 -21.26 -3.48
N LYS A 155 -11.23 -22.02 -3.84
CA LYS A 155 -11.12 -23.35 -4.45
C LYS A 155 -11.70 -23.31 -5.86
N LYS A 156 -10.95 -23.77 -6.86
CA LYS A 156 -11.51 -24.01 -8.19
C LYS A 156 -12.32 -25.29 -8.16
N LEU A 157 -13.56 -25.24 -8.64
CA LEU A 157 -14.45 -26.39 -8.67
C LEU A 157 -13.88 -27.56 -9.48
N GLY A 158 -14.37 -28.76 -9.16
CA GLY A 158 -13.93 -30.03 -9.75
C GLY A 158 -13.00 -30.85 -8.86
N SER A 159 -12.59 -31.99 -9.38
CA SER A 159 -11.81 -32.99 -8.65
C SER A 159 -10.32 -32.86 -8.94
N PRO A 160 -9.46 -32.81 -7.90
CA PRO A 160 -8.01 -32.80 -8.10
C PRO A 160 -7.54 -34.16 -8.62
N LYS A 161 -6.44 -34.16 -9.37
CA LYS A 161 -5.78 -35.39 -9.83
C LYS A 161 -5.35 -36.23 -8.62
N ARG A 162 -5.62 -37.55 -8.69
CA ARG A 162 -5.23 -38.48 -7.63
C ARG A 162 -3.71 -38.66 -7.66
N GLN A 163 -3.07 -38.29 -6.56
CA GLN A 163 -1.62 -38.45 -6.40
C GLN A 163 -1.21 -39.86 -5.94
N ASP A 164 -0.01 -40.28 -6.36
CA ASP A 164 0.60 -41.54 -5.97
C ASP A 164 0.85 -41.63 -4.46
N LYS A 165 0.75 -42.84 -3.90
CA LYS A 165 0.98 -43.08 -2.47
C LYS A 165 2.36 -42.58 -2.00
N LYS A 166 3.39 -42.75 -2.83
CA LYS A 166 4.76 -42.29 -2.53
C LYS A 166 4.84 -40.77 -2.41
N ILE A 167 4.19 -40.04 -3.33
CA ILE A 167 4.13 -38.57 -3.30
C ILE A 167 3.36 -38.08 -2.07
N LYS A 168 2.26 -38.76 -1.73
CA LYS A 168 1.48 -38.47 -0.52
C LYS A 168 2.32 -38.64 0.75
N GLU A 169 3.09 -39.72 0.87
CA GLU A 169 3.96 -39.93 2.04
C GLU A 169 5.06 -38.87 2.13
N LEU A 170 5.66 -38.47 1.00
CA LEU A 170 6.65 -37.38 0.96
C LEU A 170 6.06 -36.01 1.32
N SER A 171 4.75 -35.85 1.25
CA SER A 171 4.04 -34.60 1.54
C SER A 171 3.40 -34.58 2.91
N LYS A 172 3.62 -35.62 3.71
CA LYS A 172 3.02 -35.77 5.04
C LYS A 172 3.44 -34.64 5.97
N MET A 173 2.47 -34.13 6.71
CA MET A 173 2.68 -33.16 7.78
C MET A 173 2.66 -33.88 9.13
N THR A 174 3.35 -33.31 10.12
CA THR A 174 3.19 -33.79 11.50
C THR A 174 1.81 -33.38 12.05
N LYS A 175 1.37 -34.00 13.15
CA LYS A 175 0.10 -33.65 13.79
C LYS A 175 0.13 -32.21 14.32
N GLU A 176 1.28 -31.78 14.82
CA GLU A 176 1.52 -30.44 15.35
C GLU A 176 1.41 -29.40 14.24
N GLU A 177 2.07 -29.65 13.10
CA GLU A 177 1.96 -28.78 11.92
C GLU A 177 0.53 -28.71 11.39
N TRP A 178 -0.18 -29.85 11.34
CA TRP A 178 -1.57 -29.87 10.91
C TRP A 178 -2.45 -29.00 11.82
N LYS A 179 -2.34 -29.17 13.13
CA LYS A 179 -3.10 -28.38 14.11
C LYS A 179 -2.76 -26.89 14.04
N GLU A 180 -1.48 -26.56 13.84
CA GLU A 180 -1.03 -25.17 13.77
C GLU A 180 -1.48 -24.50 12.48
N TYR A 181 -1.38 -25.18 11.34
CA TYR A 181 -1.59 -24.56 10.02
C TYR A 181 -3.08 -24.51 9.67
N PHE A 182 -3.87 -25.53 10.01
CA PHE A 182 -5.32 -25.54 9.82
C PHE A 182 -6.06 -24.81 10.96
N SER A 183 -5.58 -23.62 11.30
CA SER A 183 -6.19 -22.67 12.24
C SER A 183 -6.62 -21.40 11.51
N GLY A 184 -7.77 -20.84 11.89
CA GLY A 184 -8.26 -19.57 11.33
C GLY A 184 -7.44 -18.33 11.72
N HIS A 185 -6.51 -18.46 12.67
CA HIS A 185 -5.67 -17.36 13.14
C HIS A 185 -4.20 -17.76 13.14
N TRP A 186 -3.37 -16.99 12.45
CA TRP A 186 -1.92 -17.19 12.37
C TRP A 186 -1.17 -16.04 13.04
N ASN A 187 -0.21 -16.39 13.89
CA ASN A 187 0.54 -15.42 14.71
C ASN A 187 2.04 -15.57 14.48
N PHE A 188 2.58 -14.87 13.48
CA PHE A 188 4.03 -14.78 13.25
C PHE A 188 4.42 -13.40 12.72
N GLY A 189 5.67 -13.01 12.97
CA GLY A 189 6.18 -11.70 12.58
C GLY A 189 6.27 -11.51 11.07
N GLY A 190 6.12 -10.27 10.60
CA GLY A 190 6.38 -9.92 9.20
C GLY A 190 7.85 -10.07 8.82
N ALA A 191 8.14 -10.09 7.51
CA ALA A 191 9.52 -10.08 7.03
C ALA A 191 10.19 -8.72 7.34
N LYS A 192 11.49 -8.73 7.67
CA LYS A 192 12.29 -7.50 7.67
C LYS A 192 12.32 -6.94 6.25
N GLN A 193 11.87 -5.71 6.07
CA GLN A 193 11.86 -5.04 4.77
C GLN A 193 13.26 -4.50 4.48
N ASP A 194 13.95 -5.08 3.51
CA ASP A 194 15.16 -4.49 2.91
C ASP A 194 14.74 -3.60 1.74
N GLY A 195 14.68 -2.29 1.98
CA GLY A 195 14.31 -1.30 0.95
C GLY A 195 12.81 -1.26 0.64
N HIS A 196 12.45 -1.05 -0.64
CA HIS A 196 11.08 -0.72 -1.06
C HIS A 196 10.11 -1.88 -1.13
N ILE A 197 10.59 -3.08 -0.80
CA ILE A 197 9.93 -4.29 -1.22
C ILE A 197 8.91 -4.73 -0.16
N ALA A 198 7.66 -4.86 -0.58
CA ALA A 198 6.64 -5.50 0.25
C ALA A 198 6.86 -7.01 0.16
N MET A 199 7.15 -7.64 1.29
CA MET A 199 7.37 -9.08 1.36
C MET A 199 6.54 -9.64 2.50
N PHE A 200 5.76 -10.68 2.23
CA PHE A 200 5.39 -11.62 3.30
C PHE A 200 6.60 -12.47 3.69
N PRO A 201 6.70 -12.92 4.95
CA PRO A 201 7.76 -13.82 5.39
C PRO A 201 7.61 -15.18 4.73
N GLU A 202 8.72 -15.91 4.57
CA GLU A 202 8.75 -17.26 3.97
C GLU A 202 7.83 -18.27 4.67
N GLU A 203 7.55 -18.06 5.96
CA GLU A 203 6.65 -18.90 6.74
C GLU A 203 5.22 -18.92 6.17
N LEU A 204 4.73 -17.82 5.58
CA LEU A 204 3.40 -17.75 4.97
C LEU A 204 3.25 -18.71 3.78
N PRO A 205 4.05 -18.60 2.69
CA PRO A 205 3.93 -19.54 1.58
C PRO A 205 4.32 -20.96 1.98
N LYS A 206 5.28 -21.15 2.90
CA LYS A 206 5.64 -22.48 3.42
C LYS A 206 4.43 -23.23 4.00
N ARG A 207 3.64 -22.56 4.85
CA ARG A 207 2.41 -23.14 5.43
C ARG A 207 1.42 -23.53 4.35
N LEU A 208 1.11 -22.60 3.44
CA LEU A 208 0.13 -22.81 2.37
C LEU A 208 0.56 -23.93 1.41
N ILE A 209 1.84 -23.99 1.02
CA ILE A 209 2.39 -25.06 0.19
C ILE A 209 2.22 -26.41 0.88
N LYS A 210 2.51 -26.51 2.19
CA LYS A 210 2.35 -27.76 2.94
C LYS A 210 0.87 -28.17 3.08
N MET A 211 -0.04 -27.23 3.26
CA MET A 211 -1.47 -27.50 3.42
C MET A 211 -2.15 -27.93 2.12
N PHE A 212 -1.76 -27.33 0.99
CA PHE A 212 -2.57 -27.34 -0.23
C PHE A 212 -1.84 -27.85 -1.48
N SER A 213 -0.65 -28.43 -1.35
CA SER A 213 0.07 -29.06 -2.47
C SER A 213 0.84 -30.30 -2.04
N PHE A 214 1.15 -31.17 -3.00
CA PHE A 214 2.04 -32.31 -2.86
C PHE A 214 3.44 -32.01 -3.43
N VAL A 215 4.44 -32.81 -3.04
CA VAL A 215 5.79 -32.77 -3.63
C VAL A 215 5.69 -32.95 -5.15
N GLY A 216 6.39 -32.11 -5.92
CA GLY A 216 6.34 -32.09 -7.38
C GLY A 216 5.23 -31.23 -7.99
N ASP A 217 4.24 -30.78 -7.20
CA ASP A 217 3.24 -29.82 -7.68
C ASP A 217 3.88 -28.48 -8.07
N THR A 218 3.20 -27.74 -8.95
CA THR A 218 3.62 -26.41 -9.42
C THR A 218 2.92 -25.29 -8.64
N ILE A 219 3.70 -24.46 -7.97
CA ILE A 219 3.24 -23.31 -7.17
C ILE A 219 3.41 -22.01 -7.95
N MET A 220 2.37 -21.20 -8.02
CA MET A 220 2.38 -19.96 -8.78
C MET A 220 2.32 -18.71 -7.89
N ASP A 221 3.05 -17.66 -8.29
CA ASP A 221 2.92 -16.31 -7.75
C ASP A 221 2.86 -15.25 -8.88
N PRO A 222 1.68 -14.69 -9.21
CA PRO A 222 1.54 -13.64 -10.24
C PRO A 222 2.17 -12.28 -9.86
N PHE A 223 2.59 -12.10 -8.60
CA PHE A 223 3.23 -10.89 -8.10
C PHE A 223 4.49 -11.27 -7.32
N LEU A 224 5.43 -11.91 -8.02
CA LEU A 224 6.55 -12.64 -7.43
C LEU A 224 7.44 -11.76 -6.55
N GLY A 225 7.62 -10.49 -6.90
CA GLY A 225 8.40 -9.52 -6.15
C GLY A 225 9.82 -10.03 -5.91
N SER A 226 10.13 -10.23 -4.64
CA SER A 226 11.44 -10.72 -4.22
C SER A 226 11.72 -12.21 -4.44
N GLY A 227 10.76 -12.99 -4.93
CA GLY A 227 10.90 -14.42 -5.13
C GLY A 227 10.68 -15.30 -3.88
N THR A 228 9.99 -14.80 -2.85
CA THR A 228 9.78 -15.55 -1.59
C THR A 228 8.97 -16.84 -1.80
N THR A 229 7.92 -16.82 -2.63
CA THR A 229 7.10 -18.00 -2.93
C THR A 229 7.91 -19.06 -3.66
N THR A 230 8.71 -18.67 -4.66
CA THR A 230 9.62 -19.59 -5.37
C THR A 230 10.64 -20.22 -4.41
N LEU A 231 11.26 -19.43 -3.52
CA LEU A 231 12.20 -19.96 -2.53
C LEU A 231 11.55 -21.03 -1.62
N ALA A 232 10.34 -20.75 -1.12
CA ALA A 232 9.60 -21.70 -0.28
C ALA A 232 9.24 -22.98 -1.05
N ALA A 233 8.82 -22.87 -2.31
CA ALA A 233 8.54 -24.01 -3.18
C ALA A 233 9.79 -24.88 -3.41
N THR A 234 10.94 -24.27 -3.73
CA THR A 234 12.21 -24.99 -3.89
C THR A 234 12.57 -25.78 -2.64
N LYS A 235 12.52 -25.16 -1.45
CA LYS A 235 12.86 -25.81 -0.18
C LYS A 235 11.93 -26.98 0.18
N LEU A 236 10.69 -26.94 -0.30
CA LEU A 236 9.69 -27.98 -0.06
C LEU A 236 9.61 -29.01 -1.20
N GLY A 237 10.49 -28.95 -2.20
CA GLY A 237 10.49 -29.91 -3.32
C GLY A 237 9.28 -29.77 -4.25
N ARG A 238 8.76 -28.55 -4.43
CA ARG A 238 7.73 -28.21 -5.41
C ARG A 238 8.35 -27.45 -6.58
N ASN A 239 7.71 -27.52 -7.74
CA ASN A 239 8.02 -26.64 -8.87
C ASN A 239 7.45 -25.25 -8.59
N SER A 240 7.93 -24.23 -9.31
CA SER A 240 7.26 -22.93 -9.25
C SER A 240 7.25 -22.17 -10.56
N VAL A 241 6.29 -21.27 -10.68
CA VAL A 241 6.27 -20.22 -11.69
C VAL A 241 5.91 -18.88 -11.06
N GLY A 242 6.51 -17.79 -11.50
CA GLY A 242 6.08 -16.47 -11.03
C GLY A 242 6.36 -15.36 -12.03
N TYR A 243 5.49 -14.35 -11.99
CA TYR A 243 5.56 -13.16 -12.83
C TYR A 243 6.09 -11.98 -12.02
N GLU A 244 6.99 -11.21 -12.62
CA GLU A 244 7.51 -9.98 -12.05
C GLU A 244 7.70 -8.94 -13.18
N ILE A 245 6.96 -7.84 -13.11
CA ILE A 245 6.98 -6.82 -14.15
C ILE A 245 8.23 -5.93 -14.07
N ASN A 246 8.74 -5.67 -12.85
CA ASN A 246 9.89 -4.81 -12.67
C ASN A 246 11.21 -5.59 -12.77
N LYS A 247 11.96 -5.31 -13.85
CA LYS A 247 13.29 -5.84 -14.12
C LYS A 247 14.29 -5.70 -12.96
N ASP A 248 14.15 -4.68 -12.12
CA ASP A 248 15.06 -4.41 -11.00
C ASP A 248 14.96 -5.45 -9.88
N PHE A 249 13.88 -6.23 -9.84
CA PHE A 249 13.72 -7.35 -8.93
C PHE A 249 14.49 -8.59 -9.37
N ILE A 250 14.78 -8.75 -10.67
CA ILE A 250 15.43 -9.95 -11.22
C ILE A 250 16.81 -10.22 -10.57
N PRO A 251 17.72 -9.24 -10.43
CA PRO A 251 18.98 -9.45 -9.71
C PRO A 251 18.77 -9.90 -8.26
N MET A 252 17.73 -9.38 -7.60
CA MET A 252 17.42 -9.73 -6.22
C MET A 252 16.87 -11.14 -6.09
N ILE A 253 15.98 -11.56 -7.00
CA ILE A 253 15.48 -12.94 -7.09
C ILE A 253 16.67 -13.89 -7.30
N LYS A 254 17.55 -13.61 -8.26
CA LYS A 254 18.76 -14.41 -8.51
C LYS A 254 19.65 -14.57 -7.28
N LYS A 255 19.83 -13.48 -6.52
CA LYS A 255 20.58 -13.49 -5.25
C LYS A 255 19.86 -14.32 -4.18
N LYS A 256 18.55 -14.16 -4.02
CA LYS A 256 17.75 -14.87 -3.00
C LYS A 256 17.72 -16.38 -3.24
N LEU A 257 17.61 -16.79 -4.51
CA LEU A 257 17.62 -18.21 -4.91
C LEU A 257 19.03 -18.83 -4.89
N ASN A 258 20.03 -18.06 -4.45
CA ASN A 258 21.41 -18.48 -4.26
C ASN A 258 22.04 -19.18 -5.49
N LEU A 259 21.73 -18.68 -6.70
CA LEU A 259 22.18 -19.26 -7.97
C LEU A 259 23.71 -19.28 -8.17
N LYS A 260 24.47 -18.67 -7.25
CA LYS A 260 25.94 -18.61 -7.29
C LYS A 260 26.63 -19.76 -6.56
N GLN A 261 25.89 -20.61 -5.85
CA GLN A 261 26.43 -21.80 -5.20
C GLN A 261 25.87 -23.06 -5.86
N PRO A 262 26.66 -24.14 -6.01
CA PRO A 262 26.14 -25.41 -6.50
C PRO A 262 24.99 -25.84 -5.58
N SER A 263 23.79 -25.97 -6.16
CA SER A 263 22.60 -26.23 -5.35
C SER A 263 22.67 -27.63 -4.77
N ILE A 264 22.50 -27.73 -3.45
CA ILE A 264 22.37 -29.01 -2.73
C ILE A 264 21.15 -29.80 -3.26
N PHE A 265 20.17 -29.08 -3.83
CA PHE A 265 18.96 -29.61 -4.45
C PHE A 265 19.14 -29.66 -5.96
N ASN A 266 18.85 -30.79 -6.62
CA ASN A 266 18.84 -30.89 -8.08
C ASN A 266 17.74 -29.96 -8.66
N THR A 267 18.07 -28.72 -8.99
CA THR A 267 17.11 -27.63 -9.24
C THR A 267 17.45 -26.90 -10.53
N LYS A 268 16.47 -26.73 -11.41
CA LYS A 268 16.58 -25.95 -12.65
C LYS A 268 15.83 -24.63 -12.50
N PHE A 269 16.50 -23.52 -12.80
CA PHE A 269 15.90 -22.19 -12.88
C PHE A 269 15.88 -21.71 -14.32
N GLU A 270 14.74 -21.22 -14.76
CA GLU A 270 14.51 -20.67 -16.10
C GLU A 270 14.04 -19.23 -15.96
N PHE A 271 14.74 -18.29 -16.60
CA PHE A 271 14.33 -16.89 -16.65
C PHE A 271 13.82 -16.61 -18.05
N VAL A 272 12.55 -16.25 -18.16
CA VAL A 272 11.85 -16.01 -19.42
C VAL A 272 11.48 -14.54 -19.50
N GLU A 273 11.65 -13.97 -20.68
CA GLU A 273 11.17 -12.64 -21.02
C GLU A 273 9.84 -12.81 -21.76
N GLN A 274 8.77 -12.21 -21.24
CA GLN A 274 7.48 -12.24 -21.91
C GLN A 274 7.54 -11.44 -23.21
N GLU A 275 6.93 -11.98 -24.26
CA GLU A 275 6.81 -11.29 -25.54
C GLU A 275 5.90 -10.05 -25.40
N ASN A 276 6.05 -9.08 -26.30
CA ASN A 276 5.23 -7.88 -26.26
C ASN A 276 3.75 -8.24 -26.39
N ILE A 277 2.98 -7.94 -25.34
CA ILE A 277 1.54 -8.15 -25.31
C ILE A 277 0.87 -7.05 -26.15
N ASN A 278 0.20 -7.43 -27.23
CA ASN A 278 -0.65 -6.52 -28.02
C ASN A 278 -2.12 -6.64 -27.60
N VAL A 279 -2.39 -6.36 -26.32
CA VAL A 279 -3.73 -6.43 -25.71
C VAL A 279 -4.05 -5.10 -25.07
N ASP A 280 -5.23 -4.56 -25.40
CA ASP A 280 -5.79 -3.43 -24.65
C ASP A 280 -6.51 -3.96 -23.41
N PHE A 281 -5.90 -3.72 -22.24
CA PHE A 281 -6.47 -4.16 -20.97
C PHE A 281 -7.78 -3.45 -20.63
N ASN A 282 -8.05 -2.26 -21.16
CA ASN A 282 -9.33 -1.59 -20.94
C ASN A 282 -10.45 -2.37 -21.64
N ASP A 283 -10.21 -2.82 -22.88
CA ASP A 283 -11.16 -3.67 -23.61
C ASP A 283 -11.38 -5.02 -22.91
N GLU A 284 -10.32 -5.61 -22.35
CA GLU A 284 -10.45 -6.85 -21.57
C GLU A 284 -11.22 -6.64 -20.27
N ILE A 285 -11.06 -5.50 -19.60
CA ILE A 285 -11.85 -5.13 -18.41
C ILE A 285 -13.33 -5.05 -18.76
N GLN A 286 -13.70 -4.49 -19.92
CA GLN A 286 -15.12 -4.42 -20.34
C GLN A 286 -15.74 -5.80 -20.58
N LYS A 287 -14.94 -6.84 -20.78
CA LYS A 287 -15.40 -8.23 -20.98
C LYS A 287 -15.54 -9.01 -19.67
N LEU A 288 -15.21 -8.42 -18.52
CA LEU A 288 -15.31 -9.09 -17.22
C LEU A 288 -16.79 -9.30 -16.83
N SER A 289 -17.08 -10.44 -16.20
CA SER A 289 -18.41 -10.76 -15.66
C SER A 289 -18.83 -9.82 -14.53
N TYR A 290 -17.85 -9.26 -13.81
CA TYR A 290 -18.03 -8.27 -12.77
C TYR A 290 -17.00 -7.15 -12.97
N ILE A 291 -17.50 -5.93 -13.18
CA ILE A 291 -16.69 -4.71 -13.23
C ILE A 291 -17.00 -3.92 -11.96
N PHE A 292 -15.96 -3.71 -11.15
CA PHE A 292 -16.10 -2.95 -9.92
C PHE A 292 -16.32 -1.47 -10.23
N LYS A 293 -17.26 -0.87 -9.49
CA LYS A 293 -17.53 0.57 -9.45
C LYS A 293 -17.48 1.06 -8.01
N ASP A 294 -16.71 2.11 -7.74
CA ASP A 294 -16.59 2.74 -6.44
C ASP A 294 -17.74 3.70 -6.21
N TYR A 295 -18.72 3.28 -5.42
CA TYR A 295 -19.85 4.11 -5.00
C TYR A 295 -19.46 5.28 -4.08
N HIS A 296 -18.21 5.32 -3.64
CA HIS A 296 -17.68 6.35 -2.76
C HIS A 296 -16.45 6.99 -3.38
N ALA A 297 -16.60 7.54 -4.60
CA ALA A 297 -15.57 8.31 -5.29
C ALA A 297 -14.78 9.17 -4.29
N LEU A 298 -13.55 8.74 -4.00
CA LEU A 298 -12.66 9.45 -3.12
C LEU A 298 -11.96 10.48 -3.99
N ASP A 299 -12.48 11.72 -4.02
CA ASP A 299 -11.79 12.82 -4.71
C ASP A 299 -10.37 12.91 -4.14
N LYS A 300 -9.38 12.57 -4.97
CA LYS A 300 -7.97 12.63 -4.61
C LYS A 300 -7.60 14.11 -4.46
N LYS A 301 -7.74 14.64 -3.25
CA LYS A 301 -7.52 16.08 -3.01
C LYS A 301 -6.05 16.46 -3.16
N ILE A 302 -5.15 15.50 -2.89
CA ILE A 302 -3.69 15.71 -2.93
C ILE A 302 -3.00 14.45 -3.46
N ASP A 303 -2.02 14.64 -4.32
CA ASP A 303 -1.11 13.59 -4.78
C ASP A 303 -0.25 13.04 -3.60
N PRO A 304 -0.32 11.73 -3.29
CA PRO A 304 0.51 11.08 -2.28
C PRO A 304 2.02 11.31 -2.44
N LYS A 305 2.54 11.51 -3.67
CA LYS A 305 3.96 11.84 -3.90
C LYS A 305 4.37 13.17 -3.26
N LYS A 306 3.44 14.12 -3.15
CA LYS A 306 3.69 15.44 -2.57
C LYS A 306 3.63 15.43 -1.03
N MET A 307 2.94 14.47 -0.42
CA MET A 307 2.89 14.30 1.04
C MET A 307 3.22 12.86 1.44
N GLN A 308 4.47 12.58 1.78
CA GLN A 308 4.86 11.27 2.31
C GLN A 308 4.76 11.27 3.85
N PHE A 309 3.67 10.71 4.39
CA PHE A 309 3.55 10.52 5.83
C PHE A 309 3.92 9.08 6.22
N GLY A 310 5.19 8.86 6.56
CA GLY A 310 5.58 7.72 7.40
C GLY A 310 5.89 6.39 6.73
N SER A 311 6.00 6.33 5.42
CA SER A 311 6.61 5.19 4.75
C SER A 311 8.13 5.42 4.70
N LYS A 312 8.94 4.61 5.38
CA LYS A 312 10.41 4.59 5.24
C LYS A 312 10.81 4.08 3.84
N ILE A 313 10.44 4.75 2.76
CA ILE A 313 10.41 4.09 1.45
C ILE A 313 10.67 5.10 0.33
N ASP A 314 11.81 5.81 0.37
CA ASP A 314 12.44 6.23 -0.89
C ASP A 314 13.97 6.22 -0.83
N ARG A 315 14.63 5.75 -1.90
CA ARG A 315 16.09 5.46 -1.94
C ARG A 315 16.93 6.72 -2.18
N ASN A 316 16.31 7.83 -2.55
CA ASN A 316 16.99 9.08 -2.91
C ASN A 316 16.71 10.28 -2.00
N SER A 317 16.01 10.13 -0.87
CA SER A 317 15.91 11.21 0.11
C SER A 317 16.91 10.99 1.25
N ASN A 318 18.03 11.70 1.20
CA ASN A 318 18.81 12.02 2.40
C ASN A 318 17.85 12.64 3.44
N GLN A 319 17.63 11.93 4.54
CA GLN A 319 16.79 12.31 5.69
C GLN A 319 15.33 12.69 5.38
N ARG A 320 14.42 11.89 5.93
CA ARG A 320 13.00 12.20 6.19
C ARG A 320 12.79 13.68 6.48
N GLU A 321 12.19 14.42 5.56
CA GLU A 321 11.80 15.78 5.89
C GLU A 321 10.37 15.76 6.45
N GLU A 322 10.25 15.66 7.78
CA GLU A 322 9.08 16.15 8.54
C GLU A 322 8.86 17.67 8.36
N TYR A 323 9.76 18.30 7.61
CA TYR A 323 9.84 19.70 7.38
C TYR A 323 9.81 20.00 5.89
N TYR A 324 9.37 21.19 5.54
CA TYR A 324 9.34 21.71 4.19
C TYR A 324 10.19 22.98 4.16
N THR A 325 10.53 23.45 2.97
CA THR A 325 10.99 24.82 2.77
C THR A 325 9.96 25.58 1.96
N ILE A 326 9.87 26.89 2.18
CA ILE A 326 8.93 27.73 1.45
C ILE A 326 9.56 28.10 0.12
N LYS A 327 8.92 27.70 -0.98
CA LYS A 327 9.34 28.02 -2.34
C LYS A 327 8.90 29.41 -2.72
N GLU A 328 7.67 29.76 -2.37
CA GLU A 328 7.02 31.00 -2.80
C GLU A 328 5.91 31.39 -1.82
N ILE A 329 5.75 32.68 -1.57
CA ILE A 329 4.65 33.25 -0.77
C ILE A 329 3.73 33.95 -1.76
N ILE A 330 2.56 33.35 -2.00
CA ILE A 330 1.57 33.82 -2.96
C ILE A 330 0.79 34.99 -2.34
N SER A 331 0.42 34.85 -1.07
CA SER A 331 -0.22 35.89 -0.27
C SER A 331 0.07 35.67 1.21
N PRO A 332 -0.31 36.60 2.11
CA PRO A 332 -0.23 36.36 3.55
C PRO A 332 -0.97 35.10 4.03
N GLU A 333 -2.00 34.66 3.29
CA GLU A 333 -2.78 33.45 3.58
C GLU A 333 -2.27 32.22 2.83
N LEU A 334 -1.68 32.38 1.64
CA LEU A 334 -1.35 31.29 0.71
C LEU A 334 0.15 31.18 0.47
N ILE A 335 0.68 29.99 0.72
CA ILE A 335 2.13 29.72 0.63
C ILE A 335 2.35 28.44 -0.17
N LYS A 336 3.34 28.46 -1.07
CA LYS A 336 3.77 27.31 -1.85
C LYS A 336 5.05 26.73 -1.27
N LEU A 337 5.02 25.43 -1.00
CA LEU A 337 6.14 24.67 -0.46
C LEU A 337 7.08 24.17 -1.58
N ASN A 338 8.27 23.71 -1.22
CA ASN A 338 9.28 23.18 -2.14
C ASN A 338 8.80 21.98 -2.97
N ASN A 339 7.91 21.16 -2.43
CA ASN A 339 7.26 20.05 -3.13
C ASN A 339 6.07 20.47 -4.03
N GLY A 340 5.80 21.77 -4.16
CA GLY A 340 4.74 22.32 -5.01
C GLY A 340 3.34 22.32 -4.39
N LEU A 341 3.18 21.92 -3.12
CA LEU A 341 1.90 22.06 -2.41
C LEU A 341 1.61 23.52 -2.10
N ILE A 342 0.35 23.92 -2.26
CA ILE A 342 -0.17 25.20 -1.81
C ILE A 342 -0.90 24.96 -0.48
N ILE A 343 -0.48 25.70 0.55
CA ILE A 343 -1.10 25.68 1.87
C ILE A 343 -1.83 27.01 2.11
N ARG A 344 -2.99 26.95 2.76
CA ARG A 344 -3.69 28.10 3.33
C ARG A 344 -3.52 28.10 4.85
N LEU A 345 -3.13 29.24 5.40
CA LEU A 345 -2.92 29.42 6.83
C LEU A 345 -4.25 29.59 7.58
N ILE A 346 -4.50 28.74 8.57
CA ILE A 346 -5.72 28.78 9.40
C ILE A 346 -5.78 30.05 10.24
N GLY A 347 -6.98 30.64 10.31
CA GLY A 347 -7.36 31.66 11.28
C GLY A 347 -6.82 33.07 11.00
N ILE A 348 -6.29 33.30 9.80
CA ILE A 348 -5.82 34.62 9.37
C ILE A 348 -6.56 35.07 8.10
N LYS A 349 -6.76 36.38 7.98
CA LYS A 349 -7.31 37.06 6.80
C LYS A 349 -6.38 38.18 6.37
N GLN A 350 -6.25 38.36 5.06
CA GLN A 350 -5.47 39.45 4.48
C GLN A 350 -5.96 40.81 4.98
N LYS A 351 -4.99 41.69 5.23
CA LYS A 351 -5.21 43.09 5.54
C LYS A 351 -4.59 43.88 4.38
N PRO A 352 -5.37 44.33 3.38
CA PRO A 352 -4.82 44.90 2.15
C PRO A 352 -3.76 45.99 2.38
N SER A 353 -3.95 46.83 3.40
CA SER A 353 -3.02 47.90 3.77
C SER A 353 -1.66 47.42 4.31
N ALA A 354 -1.52 46.16 4.71
CA ALA A 354 -0.31 45.58 5.30
C ALA A 354 0.15 44.30 4.57
N ASN A 355 -0.43 43.99 3.41
CA ASN A 355 -0.12 42.76 2.68
C ASN A 355 1.34 42.69 2.25
N GLY A 356 1.94 43.82 1.83
CA GLY A 356 3.36 43.90 1.50
C GLY A 356 4.25 43.51 2.69
N ASP A 357 4.03 44.17 3.82
CA ASP A 357 4.76 43.92 5.07
C ASP A 357 4.57 42.48 5.58
N ALA A 358 3.36 41.92 5.44
CA ALA A 358 3.05 40.55 5.81
C ALA A 358 3.84 39.53 4.95
N VAL A 359 3.89 39.75 3.64
CA VAL A 359 4.67 38.92 2.71
C VAL A 359 6.16 39.05 2.99
N GLU A 360 6.66 40.26 3.24
CA GLU A 360 8.06 40.50 3.59
C GLU A 360 8.43 39.82 4.92
N PHE A 361 7.57 39.95 5.93
CA PHE A 361 7.74 39.26 7.21
C PHE A 361 7.84 37.76 7.04
N LEU A 362 6.95 37.16 6.24
CA LEU A 362 6.99 35.74 5.92
C LEU A 362 8.29 35.38 5.20
N LYS A 363 8.71 36.15 4.19
CA LYS A 363 9.99 35.93 3.48
C LYS A 363 11.16 35.94 4.46
N LEU A 364 11.28 36.97 5.30
CA LEU A 364 12.37 37.11 6.27
C LEU A 364 12.37 35.99 7.32
N LYS A 365 11.20 35.65 7.87
CA LYS A 365 11.10 34.62 8.91
C LYS A 365 11.29 33.21 8.40
N THR A 366 11.06 32.96 7.12
CA THR A 366 11.09 31.61 6.54
C THR A 366 12.28 31.37 5.62
N LYS A 367 13.03 32.42 5.27
CA LYS A 367 14.29 32.32 4.51
C LYS A 367 15.26 31.36 5.18
N ASN A 368 15.67 30.33 4.44
CA ASN A 368 16.56 29.26 4.89
C ASN A 368 16.07 28.51 6.15
N GLN A 369 14.78 28.62 6.48
CA GLN A 369 14.18 27.89 7.59
C GLN A 369 13.41 26.67 7.08
N LYS A 370 13.45 25.62 7.90
CA LYS A 370 12.61 24.43 7.73
C LYS A 370 11.29 24.65 8.48
N VAL A 371 10.16 24.27 7.89
CA VAL A 371 8.81 24.47 8.43
C VAL A 371 8.04 23.17 8.53
N PHE A 372 7.15 23.00 9.50
CA PHE A 372 6.26 21.84 9.57
C PHE A 372 4.81 22.29 9.76
N LEU A 373 3.88 21.42 9.37
CA LEU A 373 2.45 21.73 9.32
C LEU A 373 1.72 21.02 10.46
N LYS A 374 0.75 21.69 11.09
CA LYS A 374 -0.27 21.05 11.92
C LYS A 374 -1.65 21.33 11.37
N PHE A 375 -2.55 20.38 11.49
CA PHE A 375 -3.91 20.48 10.95
C PHE A 375 -4.93 20.68 12.07
N ASP A 376 -6.04 21.33 11.73
CA ASP A 376 -7.24 21.36 12.57
C ASP A 376 -8.24 20.27 12.11
N LYS A 377 -9.49 20.35 12.56
CA LYS A 377 -10.58 19.44 12.15
C LYS A 377 -10.78 19.45 10.63
N ILE A 378 -10.83 20.65 10.05
CA ILE A 378 -10.93 20.87 8.60
C ILE A 378 -9.51 20.94 8.04
N LYS A 379 -9.20 20.05 7.07
CA LYS A 379 -7.85 19.92 6.49
C LYS A 379 -7.70 20.57 5.12
N HIS A 380 -8.81 20.93 4.49
CA HIS A 380 -8.84 21.59 3.18
C HIS A 380 -9.81 22.76 3.24
N ASP A 381 -9.46 23.85 2.57
CA ASP A 381 -10.37 24.99 2.40
C ASP A 381 -11.38 24.73 1.25
N SER A 382 -12.22 25.73 0.95
CA SER A 382 -13.21 25.68 -0.14
C SER A 382 -12.58 25.61 -1.54
N GLU A 383 -11.32 25.99 -1.68
CA GLU A 383 -10.54 25.94 -2.93
C GLU A 383 -9.65 24.68 -2.99
N ASN A 384 -9.85 23.74 -2.05
CA ASN A 384 -9.12 22.49 -1.93
C ASN A 384 -7.62 22.62 -1.63
N ASN A 385 -7.15 23.79 -1.16
CA ASN A 385 -5.80 23.96 -0.63
C ASN A 385 -5.68 23.31 0.75
N LEU A 386 -4.48 22.90 1.14
CA LEU A 386 -4.19 22.39 2.47
C LEU A 386 -4.38 23.45 3.54
N TYR A 387 -5.38 23.29 4.39
CA TYR A 387 -5.71 24.24 5.45
C TYR A 387 -4.97 23.86 6.74
N CYS A 388 -3.96 24.65 7.13
CA CYS A 388 -3.06 24.28 8.23
C CYS A 388 -2.47 25.45 9.04
N TYR A 389 -1.91 25.10 10.19
CA TYR A 389 -1.05 25.94 11.02
C TYR A 389 0.41 25.72 10.63
N LEU A 390 1.13 26.81 10.39
CA LEU A 390 2.54 26.77 9.97
C LEU A 390 3.47 27.03 11.16
N TYR A 391 4.44 26.14 11.33
CA TYR A 391 5.47 26.25 12.36
C TYR A 391 6.86 26.21 11.74
N LEU A 392 7.79 27.01 12.26
CA LEU A 392 9.22 26.82 11.97
C LEU A 392 9.75 25.61 12.76
N LYS A 393 10.89 25.05 12.35
CA LYS A 393 11.57 23.93 13.03
C LYS A 393 11.81 24.18 14.52
N ASN A 394 12.07 25.43 14.92
CA ASN A 394 12.21 25.84 16.32
C ASN A 394 10.86 26.01 17.07
N LYS A 395 9.76 25.50 16.50
CA LYS A 395 8.37 25.58 17.01
C LYS A 395 7.77 26.99 17.03
N THR A 396 8.37 27.97 16.36
CA THR A 396 7.76 29.30 16.18
C THR A 396 6.45 29.18 15.40
N PHE A 397 5.34 29.63 15.98
CA PHE A 397 4.03 29.59 15.36
C PHE A 397 3.80 30.82 14.46
N ILE A 398 3.85 30.64 13.15
CA ILE A 398 3.83 31.73 12.17
C ILE A 398 2.48 32.45 12.16
N ASN A 399 1.37 31.73 12.12
CA ASN A 399 0.02 32.32 12.09
C ASN A 399 -0.17 33.32 13.25
N ALA A 400 0.23 32.93 14.47
CA ALA A 400 0.12 33.79 15.65
C ALA A 400 1.03 35.03 15.60
N HIS A 401 2.21 34.92 14.97
CA HIS A 401 3.14 36.06 14.84
C HIS A 401 2.63 37.11 13.86
N LEU A 402 2.00 36.69 12.75
CA LEU A 402 1.38 37.60 11.80
C LEU A 402 0.30 38.45 12.50
N ILE A 403 -0.54 37.81 13.32
CA ILE A 403 -1.59 38.49 14.09
C ILE A 403 -0.99 39.42 15.14
N LYS A 404 -0.01 38.94 15.92
CA LYS A 404 0.62 39.74 16.99
C LYS A 404 1.28 41.02 16.47
N ARG A 405 1.72 41.04 15.20
CA ARG A 405 2.32 42.21 14.54
C ARG A 405 1.31 43.07 13.78
N GLY A 406 0.01 42.74 13.82
CA GLY A 406 -1.03 43.49 13.12
C GLY A 406 -0.94 43.44 11.59
N LEU A 407 -0.21 42.45 11.05
CA LEU A 407 0.04 42.27 9.62
C LEU A 407 -1.14 41.60 8.90
N VAL A 408 -1.99 40.91 9.65
CA VAL A 408 -3.19 40.21 9.17
C VAL A 408 -4.32 40.43 10.17
N LYS A 409 -5.56 40.22 9.73
CA LYS A 409 -6.74 40.16 10.59
C LYS A 409 -6.99 38.73 11.05
N VAL A 410 -7.73 38.55 12.14
CA VAL A 410 -8.22 37.24 12.56
C VAL A 410 -9.45 36.85 11.72
N ASP A 411 -9.55 35.58 11.33
CA ASP A 411 -10.75 35.04 10.69
C ASP A 411 -11.82 34.79 11.76
N GLU A 412 -12.84 35.65 11.83
CA GLU A 412 -13.93 35.49 12.80
C GLU A 412 -15.02 34.51 12.35
N HIS A 413 -15.10 34.22 11.05
CA HIS A 413 -16.17 33.43 10.46
C HIS A 413 -15.89 31.93 10.53
N ALA A 414 -14.63 31.52 10.47
CA ALA A 414 -14.25 30.12 10.60
C ALA A 414 -14.20 29.65 12.07
N GLU A 415 -14.52 28.38 12.31
CA GLU A 415 -14.32 27.70 13.59
C GLU A 415 -13.02 26.88 13.58
N TYR A 416 -12.11 27.17 14.52
CA TYR A 416 -10.81 26.51 14.63
C TYR A 416 -10.26 26.57 16.06
N ARG A 417 -9.40 25.60 16.40
CA ARG A 417 -8.91 25.34 17.77
C ARG A 417 -8.26 26.57 18.44
N HIS A 418 -7.59 27.43 17.68
CA HIS A 418 -6.85 28.56 18.21
C HIS A 418 -7.60 29.91 18.15
N LYS A 419 -8.90 29.94 17.84
CA LYS A 419 -9.71 31.17 17.67
C LYS A 419 -9.61 32.15 18.84
N ASN A 420 -9.91 31.69 20.06
CA ASN A 420 -9.82 32.52 21.27
C ASN A 420 -8.41 33.08 21.52
N LYS A 421 -7.36 32.33 21.15
CA LYS A 421 -5.97 32.80 21.26
C LYS A 421 -5.67 33.89 20.24
N PHE A 422 -6.17 33.74 19.02
CA PHE A 422 -5.94 34.69 17.93
C PHE A 422 -6.65 36.02 18.19
N LEU A 423 -7.93 35.98 18.61
CA LEU A 423 -8.68 37.18 19.01
C LEU A 423 -7.98 37.97 20.11
N LYS A 424 -7.50 37.28 21.17
CA LYS A 424 -6.72 37.94 22.25
C LYS A 424 -5.44 38.61 21.74
N LEU A 425 -4.74 37.99 20.80
CA LEU A 425 -3.51 38.55 20.22
C LEU A 425 -3.81 39.80 19.40
N GLU A 426 -4.90 39.80 18.64
CA GLU A 426 -5.34 40.96 17.84
C GLU A 426 -5.72 42.14 18.74
N THR A 427 -6.51 41.92 19.80
CA THR A 427 -6.85 42.98 20.77
C THR A 427 -5.61 43.54 21.47
N SER A 428 -4.63 42.69 21.80
CA SER A 428 -3.38 43.14 22.42
C SER A 428 -2.48 43.97 21.49
N CYS A 429 -2.59 43.74 20.18
CA CYS A 429 -1.89 44.53 19.18
C CYS A 429 -2.53 45.92 19.02
N GLN A 430 -3.86 45.98 18.99
CA GLN A 430 -4.61 47.25 18.85
C GLN A 430 -4.45 48.20 20.05
N LYS A 431 -4.12 47.67 21.24
CA LYS A 431 -3.85 48.48 22.44
C LYS A 431 -2.43 49.05 22.52
N ASN A 432 -1.50 48.53 21.71
CA ASN A 432 -0.07 48.86 21.76
C ASN A 432 0.43 49.49 20.44
N GLY A 433 -0.47 49.83 19.52
CA GLY A 433 -0.18 50.31 18.18
C GLY A 433 -0.60 51.75 17.95
#